data_AF-A0A1I7TAX6-F1
#
_entry.id   AF-A0A1I7TAX6-F1
#
_cell.length_a   1.000
_cell.length_b   1.000
_cell.length_c   1.000
_cell.angle_alpha   90.00
_cell.angle_beta   90.00
_cell.angle_gamma   90.00
#
_symmetry.space_group_name_H-M   'P 1'
#
loop_
_entity.id
_entity.type
_entity.pdbx_description
1 polymer ?
#
loop_
_entity_poly.entity_id
_entity_poly.type
_entity_poly.pdbx_seq_one_letter_code
_entity_poly.pdbx_strand_id
1 'polypeptide(L)'
;MLHETTNVEIDVSIDNEPPKRNTMLLSLYGQFDARFSKLCRAVKKWAAESGVENSRNGRINSFSICLLLIHYLQRVKVLPNLQRMFPELNKAFDVNQFNERNIAQELRNMKSESGNDGNSLGALYWGFMKNNQVVELELELDRIFWEDRELLKGRVERQKPYEFYLAKKSMKEFWLEVTPMMFL
;
A
#
# COMPACT_ATOMS: atom_id res chain seq x y z
N MET A 1 4.66 -11.63 20.46
CA MET A 1 4.01 -12.13 21.70
C MET A 1 2.75 -12.88 21.28
N LEU A 2 2.35 -13.99 21.91
CA LEU A 2 1.13 -14.73 21.51
C LEU A 2 0.07 -14.57 22.60
N HIS A 3 -1.13 -14.13 22.24
CA HIS A 3 -2.23 -14.01 23.19
C HIS A 3 -2.82 -15.39 23.49
N GLU A 4 -2.75 -15.84 24.74
CA GLU A 4 -3.06 -17.22 25.13
C GLU A 4 -4.49 -17.65 24.78
N THR A 5 -5.49 -16.78 24.98
CA THR A 5 -6.89 -17.16 24.77
C THR A 5 -7.30 -17.16 23.31
N THR A 6 -6.80 -16.22 22.51
CA THR A 6 -7.21 -16.07 21.10
C THR A 6 -6.22 -16.68 20.12
N ASN A 7 -5.05 -17.09 20.60
CA ASN A 7 -3.94 -17.58 19.78
C ASN A 7 -3.52 -16.58 18.68
N VAL A 8 -3.64 -15.28 18.96
CA VAL A 8 -3.30 -14.19 18.03
C VAL A 8 -1.92 -13.64 18.37
N GLU A 9 -1.06 -13.50 17.35
CA GLU A 9 0.23 -12.85 17.49
C GLU A 9 0.05 -11.34 17.72
N ILE A 10 0.65 -10.83 18.79
CA ILE A 10 0.66 -9.44 19.21
C ILE A 10 2.06 -8.86 18.97
N ASP A 11 2.07 -7.71 18.29
CA ASP A 11 3.21 -6.80 18.18
C ASP A 11 2.89 -5.50 18.94
N VAL A 12 3.80 -5.04 19.81
CA VAL A 12 3.63 -3.82 20.60
C VAL A 12 4.79 -2.88 20.29
N SER A 13 4.45 -1.65 19.92
CA SER A 13 5.44 -0.59 19.71
C SER A 13 5.01 0.69 20.42
N ILE A 14 5.99 1.41 20.97
CA ILE A 14 5.80 2.68 21.67
C ILE A 14 6.08 3.81 20.68
N ASP A 15 5.21 4.81 20.64
CA ASP A 15 5.33 6.02 19.82
C ASP A 15 5.64 5.77 18.33
N ASN A 16 5.14 4.65 17.81
CA ASN A 16 5.30 4.29 16.40
C ASN A 16 4.26 5.01 15.54
N GLU A 17 4.57 6.26 15.21
CA GLU A 17 3.69 7.14 14.45
C GLU A 17 3.45 6.71 12.98
N PRO A 18 4.45 6.26 12.20
CA PRO A 18 4.25 5.98 10.78
C PRO A 18 3.19 4.89 10.49
N PRO A 19 3.12 3.76 11.23
CA PRO A 19 2.06 2.78 11.05
C PRO A 19 0.65 3.28 11.38
N LYS A 20 0.52 4.23 12.33
CA LYS A 20 -0.77 4.87 12.63
C LYS A 20 -1.27 5.65 11.41
N ARG A 21 -0.40 6.48 10.82
CA ARG A 21 -0.70 7.22 9.58
C ARG A 21 -1.03 6.29 8.42
N ASN A 22 -0.24 5.24 8.22
CA ASN A 22 -0.47 4.27 7.15
C ASN A 22 -1.84 3.58 7.28
N THR A 23 -2.17 3.08 8.47
CA THR A 23 -3.45 2.41 8.76
C THR A 23 -4.63 3.34 8.50
N MET A 24 -4.50 4.59 8.94
CA MET A 24 -5.50 5.62 8.75
C MET A 24 -5.71 5.95 7.26
N LEU A 25 -4.63 6.14 6.50
CA LEU A 25 -4.70 6.41 5.07
C LEU A 25 -5.42 5.27 4.32
N LEU A 26 -5.05 4.01 4.60
CA LEU A 26 -5.70 2.84 4.02
C LEU A 26 -7.18 2.76 4.40
N SER A 27 -7.54 3.12 5.64
CA SER A 27 -8.93 3.18 6.10
C SER A 27 -9.74 4.20 5.30
N LEU A 28 -9.19 5.41 5.07
CA LEU A 28 -9.87 6.44 4.28
C LEU A 28 -10.11 6.00 2.83
N TYR A 29 -9.14 5.34 2.20
CA TYR A 29 -9.34 4.76 0.87
C TYR A 29 -10.43 3.68 0.86
N GLY A 30 -10.50 2.85 1.90
CA GLY A 30 -11.56 1.84 2.06
C GLY A 30 -12.95 2.44 2.30
N GLN A 31 -13.02 3.62 2.92
CA GLN A 31 -14.26 4.37 3.11
C GLN A 31 -14.69 5.12 1.84
N PHE A 32 -13.74 5.54 1.00
CA PHE A 32 -14.03 6.17 -0.29
C PHE A 32 -14.60 5.17 -1.30
N ASP A 33 -14.01 3.97 -1.41
CA ASP A 33 -14.52 2.92 -2.29
C ASP A 33 -14.43 1.53 -1.64
N ALA A 34 -15.58 0.91 -1.39
CA ALA A 34 -15.68 -0.39 -0.72
C ALA A 34 -14.98 -1.53 -1.48
N ARG A 35 -14.70 -1.37 -2.79
CA ARG A 35 -13.93 -2.34 -3.57
C ARG A 35 -12.47 -2.38 -3.16
N PHE A 36 -11.91 -1.25 -2.69
CA PHE A 36 -10.51 -1.16 -2.27
C PHE A 36 -10.17 -2.18 -1.18
N SER A 37 -10.96 -2.24 -0.11
CA SER A 37 -10.73 -3.17 1.01
C SER A 37 -10.78 -4.64 0.59
N LYS A 38 -11.60 -4.97 -0.41
CA LYS A 38 -11.69 -6.33 -0.98
C LYS A 38 -10.45 -6.64 -1.84
N LEU A 39 -10.04 -5.69 -2.68
CA LEU A 39 -8.86 -5.82 -3.53
C LEU A 39 -7.56 -5.88 -2.72
N CYS A 40 -7.36 -5.03 -1.70
CA CYS A 40 -6.16 -5.06 -0.85
C CYS A 40 -6.04 -6.42 -0.13
N ARG A 41 -7.15 -7.03 0.32
CA ARG A 41 -7.13 -8.42 0.84
C ARG A 41 -6.71 -9.45 -0.21
N ALA A 42 -7.29 -9.40 -1.41
CA ALA A 42 -6.98 -10.35 -2.48
C ALA A 42 -5.52 -10.22 -2.94
N VAL A 43 -5.04 -9.00 -3.19
CA VAL A 43 -3.67 -8.73 -3.65
C VAL A 43 -2.66 -9.08 -2.56
N LYS A 44 -2.94 -8.78 -1.28
CA LYS A 44 -2.05 -9.20 -0.19
C LYS A 44 -1.94 -10.71 -0.08
N LYS A 45 -3.06 -11.43 -0.19
CA LYS A 45 -3.04 -12.89 -0.18
C LYS A 45 -2.20 -13.45 -1.33
N TRP A 46 -2.42 -12.95 -2.54
CA TRP A 46 -1.60 -13.31 -3.70
C TRP A 46 -0.11 -13.00 -3.46
N ALA A 47 0.22 -11.82 -2.93
CA ALA A 47 1.60 -11.41 -2.68
C ALA A 47 2.30 -12.31 -1.64
N ALA A 48 1.58 -12.73 -0.60
CA ALA A 48 2.09 -13.67 0.40
C ALA A 48 2.32 -15.07 -0.20
N GLU A 49 1.36 -15.60 -0.96
CA GLU A 49 1.43 -16.94 -1.56
C GLU A 49 2.47 -17.05 -2.69
N SER A 50 2.68 -15.97 -3.44
CA SER A 50 3.71 -15.89 -4.49
C SER A 50 5.12 -15.55 -3.97
N GLY A 51 5.25 -15.25 -2.67
CA GLY A 51 6.53 -14.86 -2.06
C GLY A 51 7.00 -13.43 -2.40
N VAL A 52 6.15 -12.62 -3.04
CA VAL A 52 6.39 -11.18 -3.30
C VAL A 52 6.45 -10.40 -2.00
N GLU A 53 5.53 -10.69 -1.08
CA GLU A 53 5.58 -10.15 0.27
C GLU A 53 6.52 -11.01 1.13
N ASN A 54 7.69 -10.49 1.46
CA ASN A 54 8.61 -11.13 2.42
C ASN A 54 9.48 -10.09 3.12
N SER A 55 8.84 -9.29 3.98
CA SER A 55 9.48 -8.21 4.74
C SER A 55 10.65 -8.70 5.61
N ARG A 56 10.61 -9.95 6.08
CA ARG A 56 11.68 -10.56 6.90
C ARG A 56 12.97 -10.82 6.12
N ASN A 57 12.91 -10.91 4.79
CA ASN A 57 14.07 -11.13 3.92
C ASN A 57 14.39 -9.91 3.03
N GLY A 58 13.98 -8.70 3.44
CA GLY A 58 14.27 -7.47 2.69
C GLY A 58 13.40 -7.22 1.45
N ARG A 59 12.26 -7.92 1.32
CA ARG A 59 11.30 -7.72 0.22
C ARG A 59 10.21 -6.66 0.55
N ILE A 60 9.35 -6.38 -0.42
CA ILE A 60 8.20 -5.47 -0.33
C ILE A 60 7.31 -5.86 0.85
N ASN A 61 6.95 -4.89 1.70
CA ASN A 61 6.06 -5.12 2.85
C ASN A 61 4.57 -4.98 2.47
N SER A 62 3.68 -5.50 3.32
CA SER A 62 2.21 -5.39 3.21
C SER A 62 1.69 -4.00 2.83
N PHE A 63 2.29 -2.94 3.37
CA PHE A 63 1.85 -1.57 3.12
C PHE A 63 2.22 -1.11 1.71
N SER A 64 3.44 -1.40 1.27
CA SER A 64 3.89 -1.12 -0.10
C SER A 64 3.01 -1.81 -1.15
N ILE A 65 2.56 -3.04 -0.89
CA ILE A 65 1.59 -3.74 -1.76
C ILE A 65 0.27 -2.97 -1.89
N CYS A 66 -0.28 -2.46 -0.77
CA CYS A 66 -1.51 -1.68 -0.86
C CYS A 66 -1.30 -0.27 -1.43
N LEU A 67 -0.11 0.32 -1.34
CA LEU A 67 0.23 1.55 -2.08
C LEU A 67 0.25 1.34 -3.60
N LEU A 68 0.81 0.23 -4.08
CA LEU A 68 0.80 -0.11 -5.50
C LEU A 68 -0.62 -0.28 -6.03
N LEU A 69 -1.49 -0.93 -5.26
CA LEU A 69 -2.91 -1.03 -5.58
C LEU A 69 -3.58 0.34 -5.61
N ILE A 70 -3.33 1.22 -4.63
CA ILE A 70 -3.85 2.59 -4.64
C ILE A 70 -3.43 3.33 -5.91
N HIS A 71 -2.14 3.28 -6.24
CA HIS A 71 -1.59 3.94 -7.42
C HIS A 71 -2.26 3.44 -8.73
N TYR A 72 -2.39 2.12 -8.88
CA TYR A 72 -3.11 1.55 -10.02
C TYR A 72 -4.56 2.06 -10.10
N LEU A 73 -5.28 2.01 -8.97
CA LEU A 73 -6.67 2.47 -8.91
C LEU A 73 -6.81 3.98 -9.16
N GLN A 74 -5.80 4.78 -8.84
CA GLN A 74 -5.75 6.20 -9.21
C GLN A 74 -5.60 6.39 -10.73
N ARG A 75 -4.73 5.61 -11.38
CA ARG A 75 -4.53 5.66 -12.85
C ARG A 75 -5.79 5.29 -13.61
N VAL A 76 -6.53 4.28 -13.14
CA VAL A 76 -7.83 3.89 -13.73
C VAL A 76 -9.00 4.72 -13.20
N LYS A 77 -8.74 5.81 -12.47
CA LYS A 77 -9.72 6.78 -11.98
C LYS A 77 -10.80 6.20 -11.06
N VAL A 78 -10.48 5.12 -10.35
CA VAL A 78 -11.35 4.52 -9.32
C VAL A 78 -11.17 5.21 -7.97
N LEU A 79 -9.92 5.57 -7.63
CA LEU A 79 -9.56 6.29 -6.41
C LEU A 79 -8.97 7.66 -6.75
N PRO A 80 -9.22 8.69 -5.93
CA PRO A 80 -8.51 9.96 -6.02
C PRO A 80 -7.17 9.90 -5.28
N ASN A 81 -6.37 10.98 -5.36
CA ASN A 81 -5.22 11.16 -4.47
C ASN A 81 -5.65 11.92 -3.21
N LEU A 82 -5.89 11.18 -2.11
CA LEU A 82 -6.36 11.75 -0.86
C LEU A 82 -5.37 12.72 -0.22
N GLN A 83 -4.07 12.43 -0.30
CA GLN A 83 -3.03 13.28 0.29
C GLN A 83 -2.89 14.62 -0.43
N ARG A 84 -3.24 14.68 -1.72
CA ARG A 84 -3.31 15.92 -2.48
C ARG A 84 -4.57 16.73 -2.17
N MET A 85 -5.69 16.04 -1.94
CA MET A 85 -6.98 16.68 -1.62
C MET A 85 -7.05 17.18 -0.17
N PHE A 86 -6.39 16.45 0.74
CA PHE A 86 -6.34 16.72 2.17
C PHE A 86 -4.88 16.78 2.62
N PRO A 87 -4.18 17.91 2.39
CA PRO A 87 -2.78 18.08 2.76
C PRO A 87 -2.50 17.83 4.25
N GLU A 88 -3.52 17.96 5.11
CA GLU A 88 -3.47 17.59 6.53
C GLU A 88 -3.09 16.14 6.77
N LEU A 89 -3.36 15.22 5.83
CA LEU A 89 -2.96 13.80 5.92
C LEU A 89 -1.43 13.61 5.85
N ASN A 90 -0.68 14.62 5.39
CA ASN A 90 0.78 14.57 5.34
C ASN A 90 1.44 15.11 6.62
N LYS A 91 0.66 15.73 7.53
CA LYS A 91 1.17 16.29 8.78
C LYS A 91 1.39 15.22 9.85
N ALA A 92 1.95 15.63 10.99
CA ALA A 92 2.02 14.81 12.18
C ALA A 92 0.64 14.26 12.56
N PHE A 93 0.59 12.98 12.89
CA PHE A 93 -0.59 12.26 13.30
C PHE A 93 -1.02 12.78 14.66
N ASP A 94 -2.11 13.54 14.66
CA ASP A 94 -2.81 13.97 15.86
C ASP A 94 -4.20 13.34 15.86
N VAL A 95 -4.42 12.42 16.81
CA VAL A 95 -5.70 11.72 17.00
C VAL A 95 -6.84 12.71 17.23
N ASN A 96 -6.56 13.87 17.83
CA ASN A 96 -7.56 14.86 18.21
C ASN A 96 -7.97 15.75 17.03
N GLN A 97 -7.02 16.18 16.18
CA GLN A 97 -7.32 17.01 15.00
C GLN A 97 -8.27 16.34 14.01
N PHE A 98 -8.26 15.01 13.94
CA PHE A 98 -9.06 14.29 12.95
C PHE A 98 -10.53 14.13 13.32
N ASN A 99 -10.90 14.37 14.59
CA ASN A 99 -12.29 14.37 15.02
C ASN A 99 -13.02 15.68 14.68
N GLU A 100 -12.29 16.76 14.37
CA GLU A 100 -12.87 18.08 14.09
C GLU A 100 -13.45 18.17 12.67
N ARG A 101 -12.84 17.48 11.70
CA ARG A 101 -13.29 17.44 10.31
C ARG A 101 -13.60 16.00 9.89
N ASN A 102 -14.86 15.72 9.55
CA ASN A 102 -15.28 14.39 9.14
C ASN A 102 -14.89 14.11 7.67
N ILE A 103 -13.59 13.89 7.42
CA ILE A 103 -13.05 13.59 6.07
C ILE A 103 -13.82 12.41 5.45
N ALA A 104 -14.19 11.41 6.26
CA ALA A 104 -14.98 10.29 5.79
C ALA A 104 -16.34 10.69 5.19
N GLN A 105 -17.03 11.68 5.77
CA GLN A 105 -18.28 12.20 5.23
C GLN A 105 -18.06 12.96 3.92
N GLU A 106 -17.02 13.78 3.85
CA GLU A 106 -16.66 14.50 2.62
C GLU A 106 -16.33 13.52 1.49
N LEU A 107 -15.60 12.45 1.79
CA LEU A 107 -15.31 11.36 0.85
C LEU A 107 -16.57 10.69 0.31
N ARG A 108 -17.56 10.42 1.18
CA ARG A 108 -18.84 9.85 0.76
C ARG A 108 -19.58 10.77 -0.20
N ASN A 109 -19.65 12.07 0.11
CA ASN A 109 -20.32 13.05 -0.75
C ASN A 109 -19.66 13.13 -2.13
N MET A 110 -18.32 13.23 -2.17
CA MET A 110 -17.56 13.27 -3.43
C MET A 110 -17.72 11.98 -4.26
N LYS A 111 -17.78 10.82 -3.61
CA LYS A 111 -18.01 9.56 -4.32
C LYS A 111 -19.40 9.50 -4.95
N SER A 112 -20.42 9.99 -4.25
CA SER A 112 -21.78 10.11 -4.79
C SER A 112 -21.84 11.02 -6.02
N GLU A 113 -21.06 12.10 -6.05
CA GLU A 113 -20.97 13.02 -7.19
C GLU A 113 -20.19 12.43 -8.38
N SER A 114 -19.18 11.60 -8.12
CA SER A 114 -18.30 11.03 -9.15
C SER A 114 -18.92 9.88 -9.95
N GLY A 115 -20.06 9.33 -9.50
CA GLY A 115 -20.70 8.18 -10.15
C GLY A 115 -19.88 6.88 -10.05
N ASN A 116 -20.39 5.81 -10.66
CA ASN A 116 -19.70 4.52 -10.74
C ASN A 116 -18.90 4.43 -12.05
N ASP A 117 -17.61 4.06 -11.97
CA ASP A 117 -16.76 3.80 -13.14
C ASP A 117 -17.15 2.53 -13.91
N GLY A 118 -18.08 1.72 -13.39
CA GLY A 118 -18.63 0.54 -14.05
C GLY A 118 -17.73 -0.70 -13.96
N ASN A 119 -16.51 -0.59 -13.42
CA ASN A 119 -15.62 -1.75 -13.33
C ASN A 119 -16.03 -2.69 -12.18
N SER A 120 -16.09 -3.98 -12.50
CA SER A 120 -16.28 -5.03 -11.49
C SER A 120 -15.00 -5.23 -10.67
N LEU A 121 -15.15 -5.85 -9.49
CA LEU A 121 -13.99 -6.27 -8.67
C LEU A 121 -13.01 -7.15 -9.46
N GLY A 122 -13.54 -8.09 -10.25
CA GLY A 122 -12.71 -8.99 -11.06
C GLY A 122 -11.94 -8.25 -12.15
N ALA A 123 -12.58 -7.29 -12.84
CA ALA A 123 -11.92 -6.48 -13.85
C ALA A 123 -10.77 -5.64 -13.26
N LEU A 124 -10.99 -5.04 -12.08
CA LEU A 124 -9.96 -4.26 -11.39
C LEU A 124 -8.80 -5.13 -10.91
N TYR A 125 -9.10 -6.30 -10.33
CA TYR A 125 -8.07 -7.24 -9.89
C TYR A 125 -7.23 -7.74 -11.07
N TRP A 126 -7.88 -8.16 -12.16
CA TRP A 126 -7.20 -8.60 -13.37
C TRP A 126 -6.35 -7.50 -13.99
N GLY A 127 -6.90 -6.28 -14.09
CA GLY A 127 -6.17 -5.13 -14.59
C GLY A 127 -4.98 -4.76 -13.71
N PHE A 128 -5.08 -4.91 -12.38
CA PHE A 128 -3.94 -4.76 -11.48
C PHE A 128 -2.85 -5.77 -11.83
N MET A 129 -3.18 -7.06 -11.93
CA MET A 129 -2.21 -8.11 -12.25
C MET A 129 -1.55 -7.93 -13.62
N LYS A 130 -2.31 -7.46 -14.62
CA LYS A 130 -1.79 -7.21 -15.96
C LYS A 130 -0.82 -6.02 -16.03
N ASN A 131 -1.13 -4.93 -15.32
CA ASN A 131 -0.39 -3.66 -15.38
C ASN A 131 0.69 -3.51 -14.31
N ASN A 132 0.85 -4.51 -13.44
CA ASN A 132 1.83 -4.48 -12.35
C ASN A 132 2.65 -5.78 -12.40
N GLN A 133 3.18 -6.12 -13.57
CA GLN A 133 4.13 -7.22 -13.70
C GLN A 133 5.39 -6.86 -12.89
N VAL A 134 5.88 -7.83 -12.12
CA VAL A 134 6.71 -7.68 -10.92
C VAL A 134 7.93 -6.75 -11.04
N VAL A 135 8.48 -6.54 -12.25
CA VAL A 135 9.62 -5.65 -12.52
C VAL A 135 9.26 -4.16 -12.42
N GLU A 136 8.00 -3.78 -12.67
CA GLU A 136 7.54 -2.39 -12.56
C GLU A 136 7.23 -1.97 -11.12
N LEU A 137 7.04 -2.93 -10.20
CA LEU A 137 6.61 -2.63 -8.82
C LEU A 137 7.68 -1.93 -7.98
N GLU A 138 8.95 -2.31 -8.11
CA GLU A 138 10.05 -1.63 -7.41
C GLU A 138 10.35 -0.25 -8.00
N LEU A 139 10.30 -0.13 -9.33
CA LEU A 139 10.51 1.13 -10.03
C LEU A 139 9.38 2.12 -9.75
N GLU A 140 8.12 1.65 -9.69
CA GLU A 140 6.98 2.49 -9.37
C GLU A 140 6.94 2.84 -7.88
N LEU A 141 7.36 1.95 -6.98
CA LEU A 141 7.58 2.31 -5.57
C LEU A 141 8.68 3.35 -5.44
N ASP A 142 9.85 3.14 -6.05
CA ASP A 142 10.93 4.12 -6.06
C ASP A 142 10.44 5.46 -6.65
N ARG A 143 9.65 5.45 -7.73
CA ARG A 143 9.06 6.65 -8.34
C ARG A 143 8.05 7.34 -7.42
N ILE A 144 7.13 6.61 -6.81
CA ILE A 144 6.15 7.13 -5.85
C ILE A 144 6.87 7.77 -4.65
N PHE A 145 7.91 7.11 -4.14
CA PHE A 145 8.73 7.64 -3.07
C PHE A 145 9.58 8.84 -3.51
N TRP A 146 10.05 8.88 -4.76
CA TRP A 146 10.84 9.99 -5.33
C TRP A 146 10.02 11.23 -5.67
N GLU A 147 8.78 11.07 -6.16
CA GLU A 147 7.88 12.19 -6.43
C GLU A 147 7.41 12.86 -5.12
N ASP A 148 7.38 12.12 -4.01
CA ASP A 148 7.00 12.60 -2.67
C ASP A 148 8.22 12.72 -1.73
N ARG A 149 9.19 13.57 -2.13
CA ARG A 149 10.50 13.75 -1.45
C ARG A 149 10.43 14.05 0.06
N GLU A 150 9.30 14.52 0.57
CA GLU A 150 9.12 14.78 2.01
C GLU A 150 8.90 13.49 2.83
N LEU A 151 8.29 12.45 2.25
CA LEU A 151 8.04 11.17 2.93
C LEU A 151 9.32 10.34 3.13
N LEU A 152 10.35 10.57 2.32
CA LEU A 152 11.63 9.88 2.39
C LEU A 152 12.59 10.46 3.43
N LYS A 153 12.47 11.75 3.78
CA LYS A 153 13.39 12.42 4.71
C LYS A 153 13.48 11.75 6.08
N GLY A 154 12.44 11.02 6.52
CA GLY A 154 12.43 10.30 7.80
C GLY A 154 12.64 8.78 7.73
N ARG A 155 12.73 8.17 6.52
CA ARG A 155 12.83 6.71 6.36
C ARG A 155 14.23 6.22 5.95
N VAL A 156 15.09 7.11 5.48
CA VAL A 156 16.47 6.78 5.03
C VAL A 156 17.40 6.47 6.21
N GLU A 157 16.98 6.71 7.45
CA GLU A 157 17.86 6.57 8.62
C GLU A 157 17.90 5.16 9.25
N ARG A 158 17.17 4.15 8.72
CA ARG A 158 17.09 2.84 9.39
C ARG A 158 17.86 1.67 8.80
N GLN A 159 18.39 1.72 7.58
CA GLN A 159 19.26 0.64 7.08
C GLN A 159 20.36 1.16 6.18
N LYS A 160 21.57 0.64 6.41
CA LYS A 160 22.79 0.97 5.67
C LYS A 160 22.50 0.90 4.16
N PRO A 161 22.67 1.99 3.40
CA PRO A 161 22.29 2.06 1.97
C PRO A 161 22.88 0.94 1.10
N TYR A 162 24.03 0.42 1.50
CA TYR A 162 24.71 -0.69 0.82
C TYR A 162 24.01 -2.05 1.01
N GLU A 163 23.48 -2.34 2.20
CA GLU A 163 22.73 -3.57 2.46
C GLU A 163 21.39 -3.56 1.72
N PHE A 164 20.74 -2.40 1.62
CA PHE A 164 19.55 -2.18 0.80
C PHE A 164 19.83 -2.42 -0.70
N TYR A 165 20.98 -1.96 -1.20
CA TYR A 165 21.42 -2.20 -2.58
C TYR A 165 21.67 -3.69 -2.86
N LEU A 166 22.32 -4.42 -1.93
CA LEU A 166 22.56 -5.86 -2.06
C LEU A 166 21.28 -6.68 -2.00
N ALA A 167 20.31 -6.31 -1.15
CA ALA A 167 18.99 -6.93 -1.10
C ALA A 167 18.24 -6.75 -2.44
N LYS A 168 18.28 -5.54 -3.02
CA LYS A 168 17.72 -5.26 -4.36
C LYS A 168 18.39 -6.08 -5.47
N LYS A 169 19.72 -6.26 -5.41
CA LYS A 169 20.46 -7.07 -6.39
C LYS A 169 20.10 -8.56 -6.32
N SER A 170 20.02 -9.12 -5.11
CA SER A 170 19.59 -10.52 -4.89
C SER A 170 18.14 -10.78 -5.31
N MET A 171 17.24 -9.80 -5.11
CA MET A 171 15.87 -9.89 -5.59
C MET A 171 15.80 -9.95 -7.12
N LYS A 172 16.59 -9.16 -7.84
CA LYS A 172 16.64 -9.18 -9.32
C LYS A 172 17.00 -10.55 -9.89
N GLU A 173 17.87 -11.30 -9.21
CA GLU A 173 18.27 -12.67 -9.59
C GLU A 173 17.16 -13.69 -9.30
N PHE A 174 16.51 -13.60 -8.13
CA PHE A 174 15.35 -14.44 -7.77
C PHE A 174 14.18 -14.29 -8.75
N TRP A 175 13.89 -13.06 -9.21
CA TRP A 175 12.75 -12.79 -10.09
C TRP A 175 12.84 -13.40 -11.48
N LEU A 176 14.07 -13.64 -11.97
CA LEU A 176 14.33 -14.35 -13.23
C LEU A 176 14.01 -15.85 -13.14
N GLU A 177 13.99 -16.42 -11.93
CA GLU A 177 13.67 -17.84 -11.70
C GLU A 177 12.16 -18.09 -11.56
N VAL A 178 11.38 -17.11 -11.10
CA VAL A 178 9.92 -17.27 -10.89
C VAL A 178 9.10 -16.97 -12.16
N THR A 179 9.64 -16.17 -13.08
CA THR A 179 8.95 -15.78 -14.33
C THR A 179 8.63 -16.95 -15.29
N PRO A 180 9.48 -17.98 -15.42
CA PRO A 180 9.21 -19.11 -16.32
C PRO A 180 8.11 -20.08 -15.84
N MET A 181 7.76 -20.10 -14.55
CA MET A 181 6.75 -21.06 -14.03
C MET A 181 5.29 -20.62 -14.27
N MET A 182 5.04 -19.40 -14.76
CA MET A 182 3.68 -18.92 -15.02
C MET A 182 3.13 -19.29 -16.42
N PHE A 183 3.93 -19.97 -17.26
CA PHE A 183 3.53 -20.40 -18.61
C PHE A 183 3.84 -21.88 -18.93
N LEU A 184 3.98 -22.73 -17.91
CA LEU A 184 3.85 -24.19 -18.04
C LEU A 184 2.65 -24.67 -17.23
#